data_AF-A0A514BVC5-F1
#
_entry.id   AF-A0A514BVC5-F1
#
_cell.length_a   1.000
_cell.length_b   1.000
_cell.length_c   1.000
_cell.angle_alpha   90.00
_cell.angle_beta   90.00
_cell.angle_gamma   90.00
#
_symmetry.space_group_name_H-M   'P 1'
#
loop_
_entity.id
_entity.type
_entity.pdbx_description
1 polymer ?
#
loop_
_entity_poly.entity_id
_entity_poly.type
_entity_poly.pdbx_seq_one_letter_code
_entity_poly.pdbx_strand_id
1 'polypeptide(L)'
;MVQKARKKLSALRWQTAKQREGACQVLITYDNQCGVLIVGDKFLGTARARTKEIAEDIGVEACQVSDTNCEVYYSACTEPVFHRY
;
A
#
# COMPACT_ATOMS: atom_id res chain seq x y z
N MET A 1 -17.35 -3.41 16.27
CA MET A 1 -16.24 -3.32 15.30
C MET A 1 -15.88 -4.74 14.88
N VAL A 2 -16.32 -5.19 13.71
CA VAL A 2 -16.16 -6.59 13.29
C VAL A 2 -14.72 -6.79 12.79
N GLN A 3 -13.89 -7.44 13.60
CA GLN A 3 -12.63 -8.04 13.13
C GLN A 3 -12.99 -9.23 12.22
N LYS A 4 -13.21 -8.96 10.92
CA LYS A 4 -13.39 -10.02 9.92
C LYS A 4 -12.07 -10.78 9.77
N ALA A 5 -12.22 -12.10 9.66
CA ALA A 5 -11.19 -13.14 9.68
C ALA A 5 -9.87 -12.76 8.97
N ARG A 6 -8.75 -13.18 9.59
CA ARG A 6 -7.37 -13.04 9.10
C ARG A 6 -7.18 -13.82 7.78
N LYS A 7 -7.59 -13.25 6.64
CA LYS A 7 -6.97 -13.60 5.35
C LYS A 7 -5.49 -13.22 5.40
N LYS A 8 -4.62 -13.90 4.62
CA LYS A 8 -3.20 -13.53 4.46
C LYS A 8 -3.11 -12.16 3.79
N LEU A 9 -3.33 -11.11 4.58
CA LEU A 9 -3.32 -9.73 4.14
C LEU A 9 -1.93 -9.17 4.43
N SER A 10 -1.24 -8.72 3.38
CA SER A 10 -0.08 -7.86 3.56
C SER A 10 -0.57 -6.47 3.92
N ALA A 11 0.04 -5.88 4.95
CA ALA A 11 -0.31 -4.57 5.48
C ALA A 11 0.90 -3.65 5.46
N LEU A 12 0.81 -2.56 4.71
CA LEU A 12 1.80 -1.49 4.74
C LEU A 12 1.54 -0.61 5.96
N ARG A 13 2.57 -0.44 6.77
CA ARG A 13 2.53 0.30 8.03
C ARG A 13 3.46 1.50 7.96
N TRP A 14 2.98 2.65 8.42
CA TRP A 14 3.75 3.88 8.51
C TRP A 14 3.74 4.43 9.93
N GLN A 15 4.87 5.01 10.35
CA GLN A 15 5.05 5.65 11.65
C GLN A 15 5.66 7.03 11.44
N THR A 16 5.09 8.04 12.09
CA THR A 16 5.67 9.40 12.14
C THR A 16 6.36 9.61 13.48
N ALA A 17 7.38 10.48 13.53
CA ALA A 17 8.13 10.78 14.76
C ALA A 17 7.28 11.34 15.92
N LYS A 18 6.05 11.80 15.66
CA LYS A 18 5.09 12.27 16.68
C LYS A 18 4.23 11.16 17.29
N GLN A 19 4.25 9.95 16.72
CA GLN A 19 3.46 8.84 17.22
C GLN A 19 4.17 8.16 18.40
N ARG A 20 3.39 7.65 19.37
CA ARG A 20 3.91 6.83 20.46
C ARG A 20 4.58 5.60 19.87
N GLU A 21 5.66 5.16 20.49
CA GLU A 21 6.36 3.93 20.15
C GLU A 21 5.36 2.76 20.06
N GLY A 22 5.23 2.16 18.87
CA GLY A 22 4.30 1.05 18.61
C GLY A 22 2.92 1.42 18.04
N ALA A 23 2.57 2.70 17.93
CA ALA A 23 1.37 3.13 17.20
C ALA A 23 1.65 3.15 15.69
N CYS A 24 1.68 1.98 15.05
CA CYS A 24 1.74 1.88 13.59
C CYS A 24 0.35 2.01 12.98
N GLN A 25 0.14 2.97 12.09
CA GLN A 25 -1.08 3.02 11.29
C GLN A 25 -0.95 2.11 10.06
N VAL A 26 -1.99 1.31 9.81
CA VAL A 26 -2.10 0.55 8.56
C VAL A 26 -2.63 1.50 7.47
N LEU A 27 -1.85 1.68 6.41
CA LEU A 27 -2.22 2.52 5.27
C LEU A 27 -3.06 1.76 4.24
N ILE A 28 -2.66 0.52 3.94
CA ILE A 28 -3.35 -0.34 2.97
C ILE A 28 -3.21 -1.81 3.35
N THR A 29 -4.25 -2.58 3.05
CA THR A 29 -4.23 -4.04 3.10
C THR A 29 -4.57 -4.62 1.74
N TYR A 30 -3.83 -5.65 1.32
CA TYR A 30 -4.02 -6.30 0.02
C TYR A 30 -3.73 -7.80 0.12
N ASP A 31 -4.39 -8.60 -0.73
CA ASP A 31 -4.31 -10.05 -0.81
C ASP A 31 -4.46 -10.45 -2.27
N ASN A 32 -3.72 -11.47 -2.73
CA ASN A 32 -3.62 -11.85 -4.13
C ASN A 32 -3.30 -10.67 -5.09
N GLN A 33 -2.54 -9.69 -4.57
CA GLN A 33 -2.28 -8.41 -5.21
C GLN A 33 -0.88 -7.91 -4.86
N CYS A 34 -0.45 -6.87 -5.56
CA CYS A 34 0.71 -6.07 -5.23
C CYS A 34 0.26 -4.72 -4.66
N GLY A 35 0.99 -4.24 -3.65
CA GLY A 35 0.74 -2.96 -3.00
C GLY A 35 1.99 -2.09 -3.08
N VAL A 36 1.77 -0.79 -3.19
CA VAL A 36 2.82 0.22 -3.33
C VAL A 36 2.59 1.40 -2.40
N LEU A 37 3.68 2.04 -1.98
CA LEU A 37 3.69 3.31 -1.24
C LEU A 37 4.35 4.36 -2.13
N ILE A 38 3.68 5.49 -2.32
CA ILE A 38 4.09 6.61 -3.16
C ILE A 38 4.28 7.81 -2.27
N VAL A 39 5.41 8.49 -2.47
CA VAL A 39 5.78 9.72 -1.77
C VAL A 39 5.94 10.81 -2.81
N GLY A 40 5.38 11.98 -2.55
CA GLY A 40 5.67 13.23 -3.24
C GLY A 40 6.18 14.28 -2.25
N ASP A 41 6.35 15.52 -2.68
CA ASP A 41 6.81 16.61 -1.80
C ASP A 41 5.90 16.82 -0.56
N LYS A 42 4.59 16.61 -0.74
CA LYS A 42 3.53 16.75 0.28
C LYS A 42 2.52 15.60 0.25
N PHE A 43 2.70 14.63 -0.64
CA PHE A 43 1.80 13.51 -0.85
C PHE A 43 2.35 12.23 -0.22
N LEU A 44 1.47 11.50 0.47
CA LEU A 44 1.71 10.13 0.91
C LEU A 44 0.49 9.30 0.51
N GLY A 45 0.67 8.38 -0.43
CA GLY A 45 -0.42 7.59 -0.97
C GLY A 45 -0.05 6.13 -1.13
N THR A 46 -1.06 5.29 -1.22
CA THR A 46 -0.88 3.85 -1.47
C THR A 46 -1.80 3.40 -2.58
N ALA A 47 -1.31 2.51 -3.43
CA ALA A 47 -2.11 1.84 -4.45
C ALA A 47 -1.92 0.33 -4.36
N ARG A 48 -2.88 -0.42 -4.92
CA ARG A 48 -2.77 -1.88 -5.06
C ARG A 48 -3.37 -2.33 -6.39
N ALA A 49 -2.74 -3.30 -7.02
CA ALA A 49 -3.20 -3.86 -8.28
C ALA A 49 -2.78 -5.32 -8.45
N ARG A 50 -3.14 -5.89 -9.60
CA ARG A 50 -2.78 -7.26 -10.00
C ARG A 50 -1.26 -7.46 -10.14
N THR A 51 -0.55 -6.47 -10.65
CA THR A 51 0.91 -6.48 -10.79
C THR A 51 1.51 -5.26 -10.11
N LYS A 52 2.83 -5.23 -9.96
CA LYS A 52 3.52 -4.07 -9.37
C LYS A 52 3.40 -2.87 -10.30
N GLU A 53 3.62 -3.07 -11.58
CA GLU A 53 3.68 -2.01 -12.60
C GLU A 53 2.35 -1.24 -12.65
N ILE A 54 1.22 -1.97 -12.69
CA ILE A 54 -0.11 -1.34 -12.65
C ILE A 54 -0.34 -0.61 -11.32
N ALA A 55 0.15 -1.14 -10.21
CA ALA A 55 -0.01 -0.49 -8.91
C ALA A 55 0.83 0.79 -8.82
N GLU A 56 2.05 0.77 -9.36
CA GLU A 56 2.97 1.90 -9.45
C GLU A 56 2.38 3.00 -10.33
N ASP A 57 1.89 2.66 -11.53
CA ASP A 57 1.25 3.60 -12.45
C ASP A 57 0.06 4.31 -11.79
N ILE A 58 -0.87 3.54 -11.20
CA ILE A 58 -2.02 4.10 -10.47
C ILE A 58 -1.57 5.04 -9.35
N GLY A 59 -0.52 4.65 -8.62
CA GLY A 59 -0.01 5.41 -7.49
C GLY A 59 0.65 6.73 -7.90
N VAL A 60 1.48 6.69 -8.94
CA VAL A 60 2.17 7.87 -9.48
C VAL A 60 1.19 8.80 -10.14
N GLU A 61 0.24 8.30 -10.94
CA GLU A 61 -0.84 9.11 -11.52
C GLU A 61 -1.64 9.84 -10.44
N ALA A 62 -2.03 9.14 -9.37
CA ALA A 62 -2.76 9.74 -8.26
C ALA A 62 -1.96 10.84 -7.55
N CYS A 63 -0.65 10.66 -7.40
CA CYS A 63 0.24 11.67 -6.82
C CYS A 63 0.34 12.91 -7.74
N GLN A 64 0.58 12.70 -9.03
CA GLN A 64 0.80 13.76 -10.02
C GLN A 64 -0.42 14.68 -10.22
N VAL A 65 -1.62 14.24 -9.86
CA VAL A 65 -2.83 15.08 -9.86
C VAL A 65 -2.75 16.22 -8.85
N SER A 66 -2.04 16.03 -7.73
CA SER A 66 -2.08 16.95 -6.59
C SER A 66 -0.71 17.40 -6.07
N ASP A 67 0.38 16.80 -6.56
CA ASP A 67 1.72 17.02 -6.04
C ASP A 67 2.83 16.79 -7.08
N THR A 68 4.06 17.13 -6.73
CA THR A 68 5.27 16.95 -7.55
C THR A 68 6.27 15.99 -6.91
N ASN A 69 7.31 15.62 -7.68
CA ASN A 69 8.37 14.69 -7.27
C ASN A 69 7.85 13.33 -6.77
N CYS A 70 6.83 12.81 -7.47
CA CYS A 70 6.20 11.54 -7.16
C CYS A 70 7.13 10.36 -7.43
N GLU A 71 7.48 9.62 -6.39
CA GLU A 71 8.31 8.43 -6.47
C GLU A 71 7.69 7.24 -5.71
N VAL A 72 7.99 6.03 -6.19
CA VAL A 72 7.61 4.80 -5.51
C VAL A 72 8.63 4.52 -4.41
N TYR A 73 8.20 4.65 -3.16
CA TYR A 73 9.04 4.39 -1.99
C TYR A 73 9.11 2.90 -1.64
N TYR A 74 8.02 2.16 -1.85
CA TYR A 74 7.94 0.73 -1.57
C TYR A 74 7.01 0.03 -2.54
N SER A 75 7.38 -1.16 -3.01
CA SER A 75 6.51 -2.05 -3.77
C SER A 75 6.70 -3.51 -3.36
N ALA A 76 5.60 -4.23 -3.12
CA ALA A 76 5.65 -5.65 -2.80
C ALA A 76 4.35 -6.39 -3.12
N CYS A 77 4.46 -7.68 -3.44
CA CYS A 77 3.32 -8.55 -3.74
C CYS A 77 3.09 -9.58 -2.65
N THR A 78 1.82 -9.94 -2.45
CA THR A 78 1.46 -11.14 -1.69
C THR A 78 1.69 -12.38 -2.53
N GLU A 79 2.02 -13.50 -1.89
CA GLU A 79 1.99 -14.80 -2.55
C GLU A 79 0.55 -15.15 -2.98
N PRO A 80 0.32 -15.63 -4.21
CA PRO A 80 -1.01 -15.98 -4.67
C PRO A 80 -1.57 -17.21 -3.94
N VAL A 81 -2.86 -17.17 -3.64
CA VAL A 81 -3.64 -18.24 -3.04
C VAL A 81 -4.54 -18.85 -4.10
N PHE A 82 -4.22 -20.07 -4.52
CA PHE A 82 -5.03 -20.85 -5.47
C PHE A 82 -6.00 -21.77 -4.71
N HIS A 83 -7.29 -21.62 -4.96
CA HIS A 83 -8.30 -22.56 -4.48
C HIS A 83 -8.47 -23.68 -5.51
N ARG A 84 -8.19 -24.93 -5.12
CA ARG A 84 -8.50 -26.11 -5.94
C ARG A 84 -10.00 -26.39 -5.82
N TYR A 85 -10.67 -26.49 -6.97
CA TYR A 85 -12.08 -26.86 -7.09
C TYR A 85 -12.23 -28.37 -7.27
#